data_AF-A0A9P6MLM8-F1
#
_entry.id   AF-A0A9P6MLM8-F1
#
_cell.length_a   1.000
_cell.length_b   1.000
_cell.length_c   1.000
_cell.angle_alpha   90.00
_cell.angle_beta   90.00
_cell.angle_gamma   90.00
#
_symmetry.space_group_name_H-M   'P 1'
#
loop_
_entity.id
_entity.type
_entity.pdbx_description
1 polymer ?
#
loop_
_entity_poly.entity_id
_entity_poly.type
_entity_poly.pdbx_seq_one_letter_code
_entity_poly.pdbx_strand_id
1 'polypeptide(L)'
;MNGSISPQATPEKVMDEMTSMVEVARSIIPAPHLRPINSFTSEAGLNCTQGDERASRTTTSTTGEHGIELKDDTEDENSPIPEVAAVVPNTDDPLTPCMMFRFWVMGLVSILALSFVNQFSFNPGPFNVKEHVLITVMANCGAGTALAVDIIVIQRVFYKQDFGFIANLFLIITTQLVGYGMAGILRRYLVYPASMIWPSNLVTVALFNTLHTHEELQQGQWTRQKFFVIFLIASFCYYWILAYIFPAATALTLLCYIDPKNVKLSQLTGPQGLGIGVVSLDWNTITSFLGSPLITSYWAQVNIMMGFVLFAWIMVPVAYYSDIWDAKKYPILTSRLFTVDGYNYNTLSILTPEKTLDNDMYAAYGPLRIATFFAIW
;
A
#
# COMPACT_ATOMS: atom_id res chain seq x y z
N MET A 1 8.66 -26.33 46.72
CA MET A 1 7.35 -26.93 46.39
C MET A 1 6.28 -25.92 46.75
N ASN A 2 5.22 -25.86 45.93
CA ASN A 2 4.06 -24.96 45.95
C ASN A 2 4.26 -23.56 45.37
N GLY A 3 3.99 -23.51 44.06
CA GLY A 3 3.58 -22.29 43.37
C GLY A 3 2.10 -22.01 43.58
N SER A 4 1.75 -20.73 43.48
CA SER A 4 0.39 -20.25 43.27
C SER A 4 0.42 -19.36 42.03
N ILE A 5 -0.15 -19.89 40.95
CA ILE A 5 -0.36 -19.24 39.66
C ILE A 5 -1.37 -18.10 39.86
N SER A 6 -1.04 -16.90 39.42
CA SER A 6 -1.99 -15.78 39.37
C SER A 6 -3.10 -16.09 38.36
N PRO A 7 -4.36 -15.71 38.62
CA PRO A 7 -5.46 -16.10 37.75
C PRO A 7 -5.36 -15.35 36.42
N GLN A 8 -5.34 -16.12 35.32
CA GLN A 8 -5.53 -15.64 33.96
C GLN A 8 -6.79 -14.76 33.89
N ALA A 9 -6.68 -13.62 33.23
CA ALA A 9 -7.83 -12.77 32.91
C ALA A 9 -8.79 -13.57 32.04
N THR A 10 -9.96 -13.89 32.59
CA THR A 10 -11.04 -14.56 31.87
C THR A 10 -11.61 -13.62 30.80
N PRO A 11 -12.15 -14.15 29.68
CA PRO A 11 -12.73 -13.35 28.60
C PRO A 11 -13.81 -12.35 29.06
N GLU A 12 -14.54 -12.67 30.14
CA GLU A 12 -15.51 -11.78 30.78
C GLU A 12 -14.86 -10.50 31.32
N LYS A 13 -13.68 -10.57 31.94
CA LYS A 13 -13.00 -9.38 32.51
C LYS A 13 -12.54 -8.40 31.43
N VAL A 14 -12.10 -8.90 30.28
CA VAL A 14 -11.72 -8.06 29.13
C VAL A 14 -12.97 -7.45 28.49
N MET A 15 -14.06 -8.21 28.40
CA MET A 15 -15.34 -7.70 27.93
C MET A 15 -15.91 -6.60 28.85
N ASP A 16 -15.77 -6.76 30.17
CA ASP A 16 -16.19 -5.77 31.16
C ASP A 16 -15.32 -4.50 31.10
N GLU A 17 -14.01 -4.63 30.89
CA GLU A 17 -13.09 -3.50 30.72
C GLU A 17 -13.36 -2.75 29.40
N MET A 18 -13.66 -3.46 28.32
CA MET A 18 -14.08 -2.88 27.05
C MET A 18 -15.46 -2.22 27.14
N THR A 19 -16.39 -2.80 27.90
CA THR A 19 -17.73 -2.23 28.12
C THR A 19 -17.65 -0.94 28.94
N SER A 20 -16.81 -0.93 29.98
CA SER A 20 -16.50 0.27 30.78
C SER A 20 -15.91 1.40 29.92
N MET A 21 -14.98 1.09 29.01
CA MET A 21 -14.42 2.09 28.08
C MET A 21 -15.45 2.61 27.07
N VAL A 22 -16.38 1.76 26.61
CA VAL A 22 -17.50 2.16 25.75
C VAL A 22 -18.49 3.05 26.48
N GLU A 23 -18.70 2.85 27.78
CA GLU A 23 -19.58 3.66 28.62
C GLU A 23 -18.98 5.05 28.90
N VAL A 24 -17.65 5.12 29.11
CA VAL A 24 -16.91 6.39 29.16
C VAL A 24 -17.03 7.13 27.83
N ALA A 25 -16.89 6.45 26.69
CA ALA A 25 -17.07 7.04 25.36
C ALA A 25 -18.51 7.56 25.13
N ARG A 26 -19.52 6.90 25.71
CA ARG A 26 -20.93 7.30 25.63
C ARG A 26 -21.22 8.60 26.40
N SER A 27 -20.46 8.91 27.44
CA SER A 27 -20.62 10.17 28.20
C SER A 27 -20.02 11.40 27.49
N ILE A 28 -19.21 11.19 26.45
CA ILE A 28 -18.46 12.25 25.75
C ILE A 28 -19.17 12.74 24.48
N ILE A 29 -20.13 11.97 23.93
CA ILE A 29 -20.77 12.28 22.63
C ILE A 29 -22.30 12.48 22.80
N PRO A 30 -22.83 13.72 22.69
CA PRO A 30 -24.28 13.92 22.69
C PRO A 30 -24.89 13.41 21.37
N ALA A 31 -25.92 12.56 21.48
CA ALA A 31 -26.63 11.99 20.33
C ALA A 31 -27.40 13.07 19.55
N PRO A 32 -27.33 13.13 18.21
CA PRO A 32 -28.14 14.06 17.43
C PRO A 32 -29.58 13.54 17.29
N HIS A 33 -30.54 14.38 17.68
CA HIS A 33 -31.97 14.18 17.40
C HIS A 33 -32.23 14.17 15.89
N LEU A 34 -32.54 13.00 15.33
CA LEU A 34 -33.00 12.85 13.96
C LEU A 34 -34.50 13.21 13.87
N ARG A 35 -34.87 14.16 13.01
CA ARG A 35 -36.25 14.36 12.55
C ARG A 35 -36.52 13.49 11.31
N PRO A 36 -37.74 12.94 11.15
CA PRO A 36 -38.11 12.14 9.99
C PRO A 36 -38.35 13.03 8.75
N ILE A 37 -37.82 12.63 7.60
CA ILE A 37 -38.08 13.27 6.30
C ILE A 37 -39.20 12.50 5.61
N ASN A 38 -40.32 13.18 5.36
CA ASN A 38 -41.43 12.71 4.54
C ASN A 38 -41.29 13.20 3.08
N SER A 39 -41.90 12.42 2.18
CA SER A 39 -42.35 12.69 0.80
C SER A 39 -41.31 12.86 -0.32
N PHE A 40 -41.28 11.82 -1.16
CA PHE A 40 -40.86 11.82 -2.56
C PHE A 40 -42.08 12.15 -3.44
N THR A 41 -41.97 13.16 -4.31
CA THR A 41 -42.79 13.38 -5.53
C THR A 41 -41.85 14.02 -6.55
N SER A 42 -41.41 13.30 -7.59
CA SER A 42 -42.02 13.23 -8.93
C SER A 42 -42.32 14.61 -9.54
N GLU A 43 -41.46 15.06 -10.47
CA GLU A 43 -41.78 15.53 -11.83
C GLU A 43 -40.67 16.46 -12.35
N ALA A 44 -40.11 16.10 -13.51
CA ALA A 44 -39.75 16.99 -14.62
C ALA A 44 -38.88 16.19 -15.61
N GLY A 45 -39.52 15.64 -16.64
CA GLY A 45 -38.83 15.15 -17.83
C GLY A 45 -38.49 16.30 -18.78
N LEU A 46 -37.47 16.11 -19.62
CA LEU A 46 -37.41 16.73 -20.94
C LEU A 46 -36.45 15.92 -21.84
N ASN A 47 -37.02 15.29 -22.86
CA ASN A 47 -36.32 14.73 -24.03
C ASN A 47 -35.87 15.86 -24.96
N CYS A 48 -34.78 15.65 -25.69
CA CYS A 48 -34.65 16.07 -27.10
C CYS A 48 -33.56 15.25 -27.79
N THR A 49 -33.89 14.78 -28.99
CA THR A 49 -33.16 13.84 -29.84
C THR A 49 -32.41 14.53 -30.98
N GLN A 50 -31.38 13.83 -31.49
CA GLN A 50 -30.99 13.67 -32.91
C GLN A 50 -30.05 14.69 -33.58
N GLY A 51 -29.01 14.15 -34.22
CA GLY A 51 -28.10 14.83 -35.16
C GLY A 51 -26.98 13.89 -35.61
N ASP A 52 -26.92 13.65 -36.92
CA ASP A 52 -26.29 12.53 -37.64
C ASP A 52 -24.90 12.87 -38.25
N GLU A 53 -24.26 11.86 -38.84
CA GLU A 53 -23.25 11.89 -39.94
C GLU A 53 -21.70 12.05 -39.73
N ARG A 54 -21.01 10.92 -39.87
CA ARG A 54 -20.01 10.50 -40.91
C ARG A 54 -18.80 11.37 -41.33
N ALA A 55 -17.62 10.71 -41.28
CA ALA A 55 -16.63 10.50 -42.37
C ALA A 55 -15.23 11.18 -42.36
N SER A 56 -14.21 10.30 -42.35
CA SER A 56 -13.05 10.18 -43.28
C SER A 56 -11.83 11.15 -43.30
N ARG A 57 -10.64 10.53 -43.12
CA ARG A 57 -9.37 10.54 -43.94
C ARG A 57 -8.14 10.53 -43.02
N THR A 58 -7.32 9.48 -42.96
CA THR A 58 -6.31 8.99 -43.94
C THR A 58 -5.18 9.97 -44.23
N THR A 59 -3.98 9.69 -43.70
CA THR A 59 -2.74 9.67 -44.48
C THR A 59 -1.65 8.82 -43.79
N THR A 60 -1.09 7.87 -44.55
CA THR A 60 0.08 7.04 -44.21
C THR A 60 1.01 7.10 -45.42
N SER A 61 2.31 7.27 -45.19
CA SER A 61 3.41 7.20 -46.18
C SER A 61 4.72 7.17 -45.37
N THR A 62 5.78 6.39 -45.54
CA THR A 62 6.27 5.47 -46.59
C THR A 62 7.41 4.61 -45.99
N THR A 63 7.76 3.54 -46.70
CA THR A 63 8.71 2.41 -46.51
C THR A 63 10.24 2.64 -46.58
N GLY A 64 11.01 1.67 -46.02
CA GLY A 64 12.37 1.21 -46.43
C GLY A 64 13.56 1.77 -45.61
N GLU A 65 14.64 1.09 -45.19
CA GLU A 65 15.32 -0.17 -45.56
C GLU A 65 16.27 -0.66 -44.41
N HIS A 66 16.74 -1.91 -44.53
CA HIS A 66 17.57 -2.70 -43.60
C HIS A 66 19.01 -2.18 -43.33
N GLY A 67 19.47 -2.35 -42.09
CA GLY A 67 20.88 -2.47 -41.69
C GLY A 67 21.00 -3.44 -40.51
N ILE A 68 21.91 -4.43 -40.61
CA ILE A 68 22.14 -5.48 -39.60
C ILE A 68 23.16 -4.94 -38.59
N GLU A 69 22.78 -4.85 -37.32
CA GLU A 69 23.69 -4.47 -36.23
C GLU A 69 23.58 -5.49 -35.08
N LEU A 70 24.74 -5.94 -34.61
CA LEU A 70 24.91 -6.94 -33.57
C LEU A 70 24.39 -6.39 -32.24
N LYS A 71 23.29 -6.95 -31.70
CA LYS A 71 22.73 -6.55 -30.39
C LYS A 71 23.46 -7.27 -29.26
N ASP A 72 23.97 -6.45 -28.34
CA ASP A 72 24.44 -6.80 -27.00
C ASP A 72 23.21 -7.12 -26.11
N ASP A 73 23.26 -8.22 -25.35
CA ASP A 73 22.12 -8.85 -24.66
C ASP A 73 21.65 -8.09 -23.38
N THR A 74 21.53 -6.76 -23.44
CA THR A 74 21.03 -5.92 -22.32
C THR A 74 19.77 -5.10 -22.66
N GLU A 75 19.17 -5.27 -23.84
CA GLU A 75 18.07 -4.42 -24.32
C GLU A 75 16.65 -4.76 -23.84
N ASP A 76 16.43 -5.83 -23.05
CA ASP A 76 15.07 -6.24 -22.68
C ASP A 76 14.49 -5.52 -21.43
N GLU A 77 15.18 -4.50 -20.92
CA GLU A 77 14.66 -3.61 -19.89
C GLU A 77 14.61 -2.17 -20.40
N ASN A 78 13.91 -1.90 -21.50
CA ASN A 78 13.49 -0.52 -21.79
C ASN A 78 12.00 -0.44 -22.14
N SER A 79 11.36 0.66 -21.77
CA SER A 79 9.94 0.87 -22.12
C SER A 79 9.79 0.80 -23.64
N PRO A 80 8.84 0.03 -24.19
CA PRO A 80 8.67 -0.14 -25.65
C PRO A 80 8.20 1.14 -26.35
N ILE A 81 7.93 2.20 -25.59
CA ILE A 81 7.66 3.53 -26.11
C ILE A 81 9.01 4.26 -26.16
N PRO A 82 9.55 4.55 -27.36
CA PRO A 82 10.88 5.15 -27.50
C PRO A 82 11.00 6.50 -26.80
N GLU A 83 9.90 7.26 -26.70
CA GLU A 83 9.84 8.52 -25.97
C GLU A 83 9.95 8.31 -24.44
N VAL A 84 9.49 7.18 -23.89
CA VAL A 84 9.58 6.89 -22.45
C VAL A 84 10.96 6.30 -22.12
N ALA A 85 11.47 5.44 -23.01
CA ALA A 85 12.81 4.88 -22.96
C ALA A 85 13.92 5.94 -22.97
N ALA A 86 13.67 7.07 -23.62
CA ALA A 86 14.59 8.20 -23.66
C ALA A 86 14.54 9.09 -22.41
N VAL A 87 13.47 9.00 -21.61
CA VAL A 87 13.21 9.95 -20.50
C VAL A 87 13.66 9.40 -19.15
N VAL A 88 13.64 8.08 -18.94
CA VAL A 88 14.04 7.46 -17.68
C VAL A 88 14.80 6.15 -17.96
N PRO A 89 16.05 5.97 -17.46
CA PRO A 89 16.71 4.67 -17.49
C PRO A 89 15.99 3.69 -16.55
N ASN A 90 15.84 2.44 -16.98
CA ASN A 90 15.16 1.41 -16.19
C ASN A 90 16.00 0.89 -15.01
N THR A 91 17.29 1.21 -14.97
CA THR A 91 18.17 0.93 -13.85
C THR A 91 18.23 2.14 -12.91
N ASP A 92 17.85 1.93 -11.66
CA ASP A 92 18.01 2.93 -10.60
C ASP A 92 19.50 3.00 -10.23
N ASP A 93 20.12 4.18 -10.36
CA ASP A 93 21.53 4.39 -10.02
C ASP A 93 21.64 4.67 -8.51
N PRO A 94 22.18 3.73 -7.71
CA PRO A 94 22.24 3.86 -6.24
C PRO A 94 23.20 4.95 -5.76
N LEU A 95 24.00 5.54 -6.66
CA LEU A 95 24.86 6.69 -6.36
C LEU A 95 24.17 8.03 -6.58
N THR A 96 22.96 8.05 -7.13
CA THR A 96 22.21 9.30 -7.33
C THR A 96 21.77 9.87 -5.98
N PRO A 97 22.20 11.09 -5.60
CA PRO A 97 21.84 11.65 -4.30
C PRO A 97 20.35 12.03 -4.28
N CYS A 98 19.52 11.32 -3.51
CA CYS A 98 18.06 11.56 -3.41
C CYS A 98 17.64 12.84 -2.67
N MET A 99 18.58 13.75 -2.35
CA MET A 99 18.35 15.00 -1.62
C MET A 99 19.07 16.18 -2.30
N MET A 100 19.06 16.20 -3.63
CA MET A 100 19.69 17.28 -4.41
C MET A 100 19.11 18.66 -4.05
N PHE A 101 19.88 19.72 -4.31
CA PHE A 101 19.44 21.11 -4.21
C PHE A 101 18.05 21.35 -4.84
N ARG A 102 17.73 20.68 -5.96
CA ARG A 102 16.41 20.73 -6.61
C ARG A 102 15.26 20.28 -5.69
N PHE A 103 15.45 19.24 -4.88
CA PHE A 103 14.46 18.80 -3.89
C PHE A 103 14.22 19.88 -2.84
N TRP A 104 15.31 20.45 -2.29
CA TRP A 104 15.22 21.53 -1.32
C TRP A 104 14.59 22.79 -1.92
N VAL A 105 14.91 23.16 -3.16
CA VAL A 105 14.31 24.31 -3.83
C VAL A 105 12.83 24.09 -4.11
N MET A 106 12.44 22.96 -4.70
CA MET A 106 11.02 22.66 -4.98
C MET A 106 10.22 22.53 -3.68
N GLY A 107 10.80 21.90 -2.65
CA GLY A 107 10.20 21.77 -1.33
C GLY A 107 10.03 23.12 -0.63
N LEU A 108 11.09 23.95 -0.58
CA LEU A 108 11.04 25.28 0.03
C LEU A 108 10.11 26.21 -0.73
N VAL A 109 10.12 26.20 -2.06
CA VAL A 109 9.19 26.98 -2.89
C VAL A 109 7.74 26.56 -2.62
N SER A 110 7.47 25.26 -2.49
CA SER A 110 6.13 24.76 -2.15
C SER A 110 5.70 25.17 -0.74
N ILE A 111 6.60 25.11 0.24
CA ILE A 111 6.34 25.57 1.63
C ILE A 111 6.07 27.08 1.66
N LEU A 112 6.85 27.87 0.92
CA LEU A 112 6.66 29.32 0.81
C LEU A 112 5.33 29.66 0.12
N ALA A 113 4.98 28.95 -0.96
CA ALA A 113 3.70 29.13 -1.65
C ALA A 113 2.51 28.75 -0.75
N LEU A 114 2.58 27.63 -0.04
CA LEU A 114 1.54 27.23 0.93
C LEU A 114 1.42 28.21 2.10
N SER A 115 2.55 28.75 2.58
CA SER A 115 2.57 29.78 3.63
C SER A 115 1.95 31.10 3.14
N PHE A 116 2.17 31.44 1.87
CA PHE A 116 1.54 32.61 1.22
C PHE A 116 0.03 32.40 1.08
N VAL A 117 -0.42 31.22 0.65
CA VAL A 117 -1.86 30.89 0.57
C VAL A 117 -2.52 30.93 1.95
N ASN A 118 -1.81 30.50 3.00
CA ASN A 118 -2.29 30.55 4.39
C ASN A 118 -2.50 31.98 4.92
N GLN A 119 -1.98 33.02 4.25
CA GLN A 119 -2.28 34.41 4.59
C GLN A 119 -3.72 34.80 4.20
N PHE A 120 -4.32 34.10 3.23
CA PHE A 120 -5.70 34.32 2.81
C PHE A 120 -6.63 33.47 3.68
N SER A 121 -7.09 34.04 4.79
CA SER A 121 -8.10 33.39 5.63
C SER A 121 -9.47 33.43 4.96
N PHE A 122 -9.85 32.34 4.29
CA PHE A 122 -11.20 32.16 3.74
C PHE A 122 -12.25 31.81 4.82
N ASN A 123 -11.83 31.60 6.06
CA ASN A 123 -12.71 31.31 7.19
C ASN A 123 -12.34 32.19 8.41
N PRO A 124 -13.20 33.15 8.81
CA PRO A 124 -12.92 34.03 9.93
C PRO A 124 -13.07 33.38 11.32
N GLY A 125 -13.50 32.12 11.39
CA GLY A 125 -13.66 31.37 12.65
C GLY A 125 -12.32 30.88 13.24
N PRO A 126 -12.27 30.57 14.56
CA PRO A 126 -11.11 29.94 15.17
C PRO A 126 -10.95 28.49 14.67
N PHE A 127 -9.72 28.08 14.42
CA PHE A 127 -9.39 26.73 13.98
C PHE A 127 -9.90 25.68 14.99
N ASN A 128 -10.71 24.74 14.50
CA ASN A 128 -11.37 23.73 15.34
C ASN A 128 -10.92 22.31 14.98
N VAL A 129 -11.12 21.35 15.88
CA VAL A 129 -10.89 19.91 15.68
C VAL A 129 -11.53 19.42 14.39
N LYS A 130 -12.75 19.89 14.06
CA LYS A 130 -13.46 19.50 12.84
C LYS A 130 -12.72 19.90 11.57
N GLU A 131 -12.13 21.09 11.55
CA GLU A 131 -11.35 21.59 10.41
C GLU A 131 -10.04 20.81 10.29
N HIS A 132 -9.37 20.54 11.43
CA HIS A 132 -8.17 19.70 11.45
C HIS A 132 -8.44 18.30 10.88
N VAL A 133 -9.50 17.63 11.35
CA VAL A 133 -9.89 16.30 10.86
C VAL A 133 -10.15 16.32 9.36
N LEU A 134 -10.86 17.33 8.84
CA LEU A 134 -11.15 17.44 7.41
C LEU A 134 -9.88 17.64 6.58
N ILE A 135 -8.95 18.49 7.03
CA ILE A 135 -7.66 18.71 6.36
C ILE A 135 -6.87 17.39 6.32
N THR A 136 -6.81 16.66 7.42
CA THR A 136 -6.09 15.37 7.48
C THR A 136 -6.72 14.32 6.58
N VAL A 137 -8.05 14.25 6.47
CA VAL A 137 -8.72 13.34 5.54
C VAL A 137 -8.37 13.70 4.10
N MET A 138 -8.44 14.99 3.73
CA MET A 138 -8.06 15.45 2.39
C MET A 138 -6.59 15.18 2.05
N ALA A 139 -5.69 15.38 3.02
CA ALA A 139 -4.27 15.07 2.85
C ALA A 139 -4.02 13.56 2.64
N ASN A 140 -4.69 12.70 3.43
CA ASN A 140 -4.57 11.25 3.27
C ASN A 140 -5.10 10.76 1.92
N CYS A 141 -6.18 11.35 1.39
CA CYS A 141 -6.68 11.04 0.06
C CYS A 141 -5.66 11.33 -1.06
N GLY A 142 -4.73 12.26 -0.86
CA GLY A 142 -3.66 12.58 -1.81
C GLY A 142 -2.36 11.78 -1.59
N ALA A 143 -2.19 11.14 -0.44
CA ALA A 143 -0.98 10.37 -0.11
C ALA A 143 -1.01 8.93 -0.65
N GLY A 144 -2.21 8.36 -0.81
CA GLY A 144 -2.39 6.99 -1.31
C GLY A 144 -2.62 6.90 -2.81
N THR A 145 -2.13 5.84 -3.43
CA THR A 145 -2.43 5.50 -4.83
C THR A 145 -3.75 4.73 -4.92
N ALA A 146 -4.57 5.00 -5.94
CA ALA A 146 -5.80 4.23 -6.17
C ALA A 146 -5.47 2.84 -6.73
N LEU A 147 -6.10 1.79 -6.22
CA LEU A 147 -5.88 0.39 -6.66
C LEU A 147 -6.09 0.19 -8.17
N ALA A 148 -6.96 0.98 -8.79
CA ALA A 148 -7.18 0.99 -10.23
C ALA A 148 -5.94 1.35 -11.04
N VAL A 149 -5.00 2.12 -10.46
CA VAL A 149 -3.73 2.46 -11.11
C VAL A 149 -2.90 1.20 -11.35
N ASP A 150 -2.89 0.25 -10.43
CA ASP A 150 -2.14 -1.01 -10.58
C ASP A 150 -2.65 -1.80 -11.79
N ILE A 151 -3.97 -1.83 -12.00
CA ILE A 151 -4.58 -2.47 -13.18
C ILE A 151 -4.07 -1.82 -14.47
N ILE A 152 -4.08 -0.48 -14.53
CA ILE A 152 -3.63 0.27 -15.71
C ILE A 152 -2.12 0.04 -15.94
N VAL A 153 -1.32 0.07 -14.88
CA VAL A 153 0.13 -0.18 -14.97
C VAL A 153 0.39 -1.60 -15.47
N ILE A 154 -0.33 -2.61 -14.97
CA ILE A 154 -0.16 -3.99 -15.44
C ILE A 154 -0.53 -4.11 -16.93
N GLN A 155 -1.66 -3.54 -17.35
CA GLN A 155 -2.09 -3.54 -18.75
C GLN A 155 -1.07 -2.84 -19.67
N ARG A 156 -0.49 -1.74 -19.21
CA ARG A 156 0.50 -0.97 -19.97
C ARG A 156 1.87 -1.62 -20.00
N VAL A 157 2.36 -2.12 -18.86
CA VAL A 157 3.72 -2.67 -18.72
C VAL A 157 3.80 -4.10 -19.25
N PHE A 158 2.87 -4.97 -18.88
CA PHE A 158 2.92 -6.40 -19.24
C PHE A 158 2.18 -6.74 -20.53
N TYR A 159 1.05 -6.07 -20.82
CA TYR A 159 0.22 -6.35 -22.01
C TYR A 159 0.35 -5.30 -23.12
N LYS A 160 1.14 -4.24 -22.88
CA LYS A 160 1.37 -3.11 -23.79
C LYS A 160 0.07 -2.49 -24.31
N GLN A 161 -1.01 -2.54 -23.52
CA GLN A 161 -2.33 -2.01 -23.84
C GLN A 161 -2.52 -0.64 -23.21
N ASP A 162 -2.87 0.35 -24.04
CA ASP A 162 -3.25 1.67 -23.60
C ASP A 162 -4.66 2.00 -24.11
N PHE A 163 -5.62 2.11 -23.18
CA PHE A 163 -7.01 2.49 -23.47
C PHE A 163 -7.20 4.03 -23.60
N GLY A 164 -6.10 4.78 -23.51
CA GLY A 164 -6.10 6.25 -23.52
C GLY A 164 -6.37 6.87 -22.15
N PHE A 165 -5.95 8.13 -22.00
CA PHE A 165 -6.00 8.84 -20.72
C PHE A 165 -7.42 8.94 -20.15
N ILE A 166 -8.41 9.29 -20.99
CA ILE A 166 -9.79 9.53 -20.54
C ILE A 166 -10.46 8.24 -20.06
N ALA A 167 -10.25 7.11 -20.77
CA ALA A 167 -10.79 5.82 -20.35
C ALA A 167 -10.18 5.38 -19.01
N ASN A 168 -8.85 5.53 -18.87
CA ASN A 168 -8.13 5.23 -17.64
C ASN A 168 -8.60 6.13 -16.48
N LEU A 169 -8.84 7.42 -16.73
CA LEU A 169 -9.37 8.36 -15.74
C LEU A 169 -10.78 7.95 -15.28
N PHE A 170 -11.67 7.59 -16.21
CA PHE A 170 -13.00 7.10 -15.85
C PHE A 170 -12.95 5.78 -15.08
N LEU A 171 -12.05 4.87 -15.43
CA LEU A 171 -11.84 3.63 -14.69
C LEU A 171 -11.42 3.91 -13.25
N ILE A 172 -10.48 4.84 -13.04
CA ILE A 172 -10.08 5.25 -11.69
C ILE A 172 -11.24 5.92 -10.94
N ILE A 173 -11.96 6.87 -11.56
CA ILE A 173 -13.05 7.58 -10.88
C ILE A 173 -14.18 6.63 -10.51
N THR A 174 -14.60 5.75 -11.42
CA THR A 174 -15.73 4.83 -11.19
C THR A 174 -15.43 3.84 -10.07
N THR A 175 -14.23 3.25 -10.04
CA THR A 175 -13.83 2.32 -8.95
C THR A 175 -13.83 3.01 -7.59
N GLN A 176 -13.32 4.24 -7.51
CA GLN A 176 -13.35 5.02 -6.26
C GLN A 176 -14.78 5.41 -5.84
N LEU A 177 -15.63 5.84 -6.78
CA LEU A 177 -17.03 6.19 -6.50
C LEU A 177 -17.83 4.99 -6.00
N VAL A 178 -17.61 3.80 -6.56
CA VAL A 178 -18.25 2.56 -6.09
C VAL A 178 -17.82 2.26 -4.65
N GLY A 179 -16.52 2.36 -4.33
CA GLY A 179 -16.00 2.16 -2.98
C GLY A 179 -16.61 3.12 -1.95
N TYR A 180 -16.57 4.42 -2.23
CA TYR A 180 -17.14 5.43 -1.34
C TYR A 180 -18.67 5.34 -1.26
N GLY A 181 -19.34 4.99 -2.35
CA GLY A 181 -20.79 4.76 -2.39
C GLY A 181 -21.20 3.60 -1.48
N MET A 182 -20.50 2.47 -1.57
CA MET A 182 -20.73 1.31 -0.70
C MET A 182 -20.47 1.64 0.78
N ALA A 183 -19.38 2.35 1.08
CA ALA A 183 -19.08 2.81 2.43
C ALA A 183 -20.18 3.71 3.00
N GLY A 184 -20.77 4.58 2.17
CA GLY A 184 -21.89 5.44 2.54
C GLY A 184 -23.14 4.64 2.94
N ILE A 185 -23.49 3.59 2.18
CA ILE A 185 -24.63 2.71 2.46
C ILE A 185 -24.39 1.91 3.75
N LEU A 186 -23.19 1.38 3.93
CA LEU A 186 -22.84 0.54 5.08
C LEU A 186 -22.54 1.32 6.36
N ARG A 187 -22.41 2.66 6.29
CA ARG A 187 -22.18 3.54 7.45
C ARG A 187 -23.15 3.27 8.60
N ARG A 188 -24.41 2.93 8.28
CA ARG A 188 -25.43 2.64 9.31
C ARG A 188 -25.08 1.44 10.19
N TYR A 189 -24.41 0.45 9.62
CA TYR A 189 -24.05 -0.80 10.30
C TYR A 189 -22.62 -0.79 10.82
N LEU A 190 -21.73 -0.07 10.14
CA LEU A 190 -20.29 -0.11 10.42
C LEU A 190 -19.78 1.09 11.25
N VAL A 191 -20.54 2.18 11.36
CA VAL A 191 -20.06 3.41 12.01
C VAL A 191 -20.95 3.88 13.15
N TYR A 192 -22.27 3.84 13.02
CA TYR A 192 -23.17 4.30 14.09
C TYR A 192 -23.24 3.37 15.32
N PRO A 193 -23.13 2.03 15.20
CA PRO A 193 -23.17 1.17 16.39
C PRO A 193 -21.94 1.37 17.28
N ALA A 194 -22.17 1.64 18.56
CA ALA A 194 -21.10 1.90 19.54
C ALA A 194 -20.18 0.69 19.81
N SER A 195 -20.65 -0.53 19.49
CA SER A 195 -19.83 -1.74 19.59
C SER A 195 -18.80 -1.87 18.46
N MET A 196 -18.91 -1.07 17.40
CA MET A 196 -17.99 -1.12 16.27
C MET A 196 -16.85 -0.12 16.50
N ILE A 197 -15.66 -0.66 16.81
CA ILE A 197 -14.46 0.12 17.07
C ILE A 197 -13.51 -0.05 15.89
N TRP A 198 -12.92 1.07 15.45
CA TRP A 198 -11.92 1.11 14.38
C TRP A 198 -10.56 1.52 14.97
N PRO A 199 -9.70 0.57 15.37
CA PRO A 199 -8.48 0.86 16.12
C PRO A 199 -7.55 1.88 15.43
N SER A 200 -7.35 1.76 14.11
CA SER A 200 -6.53 2.71 13.34
C SER A 200 -7.05 4.14 13.40
N ASN A 201 -8.37 4.32 13.41
CA ASN A 201 -8.97 5.65 13.50
C ASN A 201 -8.90 6.20 14.94
N LEU A 202 -8.91 5.32 15.95
CA LEU A 202 -8.85 5.71 17.36
C LEU A 202 -7.53 6.43 17.68
N VAL A 203 -6.41 5.96 17.12
CA VAL A 203 -5.09 6.61 17.31
C VAL A 203 -5.10 8.02 16.75
N THR A 204 -5.66 8.22 15.56
CA THR A 204 -5.78 9.54 14.93
C THR A 204 -6.71 10.46 15.73
N VAL A 205 -7.85 9.94 16.23
CA VAL A 205 -8.78 10.70 17.08
C VAL A 205 -8.12 11.08 18.41
N ALA A 206 -7.37 10.17 19.03
CA ALA A 206 -6.62 10.45 20.26
C ALA A 206 -5.61 11.57 20.01
N LEU A 207 -4.87 11.53 18.89
CA LEU A 207 -3.95 12.60 18.51
C LEU A 207 -4.67 13.94 18.37
N PHE A 208 -5.77 14.00 17.60
CA PHE A 208 -6.53 15.25 17.46
C PHE A 208 -7.04 15.79 18.79
N ASN A 209 -7.53 14.91 19.67
CA ASN A 209 -7.98 15.29 20.98
C ASN A 209 -6.83 15.86 21.83
N THR A 210 -5.66 15.20 21.83
CA THR A 210 -4.49 15.69 22.57
C THR A 210 -3.96 17.03 22.07
N LEU A 211 -4.08 17.33 20.77
CA LEU A 211 -3.62 18.58 20.18
C LEU A 211 -4.56 19.77 20.44
N HIS A 212 -5.86 19.51 20.57
CA HIS A 212 -6.88 20.54 20.75
C HIS A 212 -7.40 20.67 22.19
N THR A 213 -7.08 19.73 23.08
CA THR A 213 -7.41 19.84 24.50
C THR A 213 -6.48 20.84 25.17
N HIS A 214 -7.05 21.86 25.82
CA HIS A 214 -6.28 22.82 26.62
C HIS A 214 -5.60 22.11 27.81
N GLU A 215 -4.30 22.31 27.95
CA GLU A 215 -3.50 21.76 29.04
C GLU A 215 -3.38 22.76 30.19
N GLU A 216 -3.84 22.37 31.38
CA GLU A 216 -3.44 23.01 32.63
C GLU A 216 -2.15 22.34 33.14
N LEU A 217 -1.02 22.97 32.88
CA LEU A 217 0.29 22.41 33.21
C LEU A 217 0.62 22.64 34.69
N GLN A 218 0.97 21.57 35.40
CA GLN A 218 1.62 21.70 36.70
C GLN A 218 3.10 22.09 36.51
N GLN A 219 3.65 22.80 37.49
CA GLN A 219 5.02 23.32 37.44
C GLN A 219 6.05 22.17 37.33
N GLY A 220 6.70 22.05 36.17
CA GLY A 220 7.70 21.00 35.87
C GLY A 220 7.26 19.96 34.82
N GLN A 221 6.00 19.96 34.38
CA GLN A 221 5.54 19.08 33.31
C GLN A 221 5.88 19.65 31.93
N TRP A 222 6.22 18.76 30.99
CA TRP A 222 6.46 19.13 29.60
C TRP A 222 5.12 19.26 28.86
N THR A 223 5.00 20.26 27.98
CA THR A 223 3.82 20.36 27.13
C THR A 223 3.81 19.19 26.15
N ARG A 224 2.62 18.64 25.85
CA ARG A 224 2.53 17.51 24.91
C ARG A 224 3.08 17.87 23.53
N GLN A 225 2.94 19.13 23.11
CA GLN A 225 3.52 19.66 21.88
C GLN A 225 5.06 19.65 21.88
N LYS A 226 5.72 20.00 23.00
CA LYS A 226 7.18 19.91 23.11
C LYS A 226 7.65 18.47 23.04
N PHE A 227 6.95 17.57 23.74
CA PHE A 227 7.22 16.13 23.66
C PHE A 227 7.10 15.62 22.22
N PHE A 228 6.01 15.98 21.53
CA PHE A 228 5.80 15.61 20.13
C PHE A 228 6.93 16.09 19.21
N VAL A 229 7.35 17.35 19.31
CA VAL A 229 8.43 17.89 18.47
C VAL A 229 9.78 17.21 18.75
N ILE A 230 10.10 16.93 20.01
CA ILE A 230 11.33 16.21 20.37
C ILE A 230 11.32 14.81 19.77
N PHE A 231 10.22 14.08 19.90
CA PHE A 231 10.08 12.75 19.33
C PHE A 231 10.08 12.76 17.80
N LEU A 232 9.49 13.77 17.17
CA LEU A 232 9.51 13.94 15.72
C LEU A 232 10.94 14.15 15.20
N ILE A 233 11.73 15.02 15.86
CA ILE A 233 13.13 15.25 15.51
C ILE A 233 13.97 13.99 15.78
N ALA A 234 13.77 13.33 16.93
CA ALA A 234 14.48 12.10 17.26
C ALA A 234 14.17 10.97 16.27
N SER A 235 12.91 10.82 15.88
CA SER A 235 12.47 9.85 14.87
C SER A 235 13.06 10.15 13.50
N PHE A 236 13.11 11.43 13.09
CA PHE A 236 13.78 11.84 11.86
C PHE A 236 15.26 11.46 11.86
N CYS A 237 15.99 11.80 12.94
CA CYS A 237 17.40 11.44 13.09
C CYS A 237 17.59 9.92 13.08
N TYR A 238 16.72 9.17 13.76
CA TYR A 238 16.78 7.72 13.81
C TYR A 238 16.64 7.08 12.42
N TYR A 239 15.58 7.42 11.68
CA TYR A 239 15.38 6.88 10.33
C TYR A 239 16.48 7.33 9.37
N TRP A 240 16.96 8.56 9.49
CA TRP A 240 18.07 9.05 8.67
C TRP A 240 19.37 8.26 8.92
N ILE A 241 19.69 7.97 10.18
CA ILE A 241 20.85 7.14 10.54
C ILE A 241 20.71 5.72 9.99
N LEU A 242 19.54 5.09 10.17
CA LEU A 242 19.33 3.71 9.68
C LEU A 242 19.35 3.64 8.15
N ALA A 243 18.78 4.62 7.46
CA ALA A 243 18.71 4.62 6.01
C ALA A 243 20.06 4.89 5.32
N TYR A 244 20.90 5.78 5.87
CA TYR A 244 22.13 6.23 5.20
C TYR A 244 23.43 5.75 5.84
N ILE A 245 23.50 5.72 7.17
CA ILE A 245 24.75 5.40 7.88
C ILE A 245 24.85 3.90 8.13
N PHE A 246 23.76 3.24 8.48
CA PHE A 246 23.76 1.81 8.78
C PHE A 246 22.58 1.05 8.15
N PRO A 247 22.53 0.92 6.80
CA PRO A 247 21.45 0.21 6.11
C PRO A 247 21.30 -1.25 6.55
N ALA A 248 22.38 -1.89 6.99
CA ALA A 248 22.35 -3.28 7.47
C ALA A 248 21.47 -3.46 8.73
N ALA A 249 21.22 -2.42 9.54
CA ALA A 249 20.30 -2.51 10.69
C ALA A 249 18.83 -2.66 10.27
N THR A 250 18.47 -2.36 9.03
CA THR A 250 17.10 -2.50 8.53
C THR A 250 16.68 -3.97 8.45
N ALA A 251 17.60 -4.90 8.23
CA ALA A 251 17.33 -6.33 8.22
C ALA A 251 18.56 -7.12 8.71
N LEU A 252 18.69 -7.29 10.02
CA LEU A 252 19.73 -8.12 10.61
C LEU A 252 19.33 -9.59 10.48
N THR A 253 19.79 -10.22 9.39
CA THR A 253 19.63 -11.65 9.15
C THR A 253 20.68 -12.45 9.93
N LEU A 254 20.51 -12.52 11.26
CA LEU A 254 21.50 -13.10 12.18
C LEU A 254 21.90 -14.53 11.80
N LEU A 255 20.95 -15.33 11.30
CA LEU A 255 21.21 -16.72 10.90
C LEU A 255 22.04 -16.81 9.60
N CYS A 256 21.86 -15.90 8.64
CA CYS A 256 22.68 -15.88 7.43
C CYS A 256 24.16 -15.57 7.70
N TYR A 257 24.48 -14.91 8.82
CA TYR A 257 25.87 -14.59 9.17
C TYR A 257 26.66 -15.83 9.62
N ILE A 258 25.98 -16.88 10.08
CA ILE A 258 26.61 -18.12 10.55
C ILE A 258 27.25 -18.89 9.38
N ASP A 259 26.57 -18.96 8.24
CA ASP A 259 27.10 -19.57 7.02
C ASP A 259 26.62 -18.81 5.77
N PRO A 260 27.40 -17.80 5.31
CA PRO A 260 26.99 -16.93 4.20
C PRO A 260 27.02 -17.62 2.84
N LYS A 261 27.64 -18.80 2.71
CA LYS A 261 27.75 -19.52 1.42
C LYS A 261 26.60 -20.51 1.19
N ASN A 262 25.79 -20.77 2.21
CA ASN A 262 24.73 -21.76 2.13
C ASN A 262 23.46 -21.17 1.51
N VAL A 263 23.19 -21.57 0.26
CA VAL A 263 22.02 -21.11 -0.51
C VAL A 263 20.70 -21.46 0.18
N LYS A 264 20.60 -22.61 0.85
CA LYS A 264 19.37 -23.02 1.55
C LYS A 264 19.12 -22.14 2.78
N LEU A 265 20.18 -21.81 3.52
CA LEU A 265 20.07 -20.92 4.66
C LEU A 265 19.67 -19.51 4.19
N SER A 266 20.30 -19.01 3.13
CA SER A 266 19.95 -17.71 2.53
C SER A 266 18.50 -17.65 2.03
N GLN A 267 17.97 -18.72 1.44
CA GLN A 267 16.57 -18.79 1.01
C GLN A 267 15.56 -18.75 2.18
N LEU A 268 15.93 -19.33 3.34
CA LEU A 268 15.05 -19.39 4.51
C LEU A 268 15.12 -18.11 5.36
N THR A 269 16.33 -17.57 5.57
CA THR A 269 16.59 -16.52 6.57
C THR A 269 17.07 -15.21 5.95
N GLY A 270 17.31 -15.17 4.65
CA GLY A 270 17.82 -13.99 3.94
C GLY A 270 16.78 -12.91 3.70
N PRO A 271 17.21 -11.69 3.34
CA PRO A 271 16.31 -10.55 3.08
C PRO A 271 15.45 -10.75 1.83
N GLN A 272 15.90 -11.55 0.87
CA GLN A 272 15.13 -11.98 -0.31
C GLN A 272 14.52 -13.39 -0.12
N GLY A 273 14.56 -13.91 1.11
CA GLY A 273 14.05 -15.22 1.49
C GLY A 273 12.77 -15.13 2.33
N LEU A 274 12.48 -16.19 3.09
CA LEU A 274 11.29 -16.28 3.94
C LEU A 274 11.38 -15.48 5.27
N GLY A 275 12.49 -14.80 5.52
CA GLY A 275 12.65 -13.89 6.66
C GLY A 275 12.72 -14.59 8.03
N ILE A 276 13.04 -15.89 8.09
CA ILE A 276 13.14 -16.61 9.37
C ILE A 276 14.30 -16.03 10.20
N GLY A 277 14.00 -15.58 11.42
CA GLY A 277 15.02 -15.08 12.35
C GLY A 277 15.66 -13.75 11.94
N VAL A 278 14.99 -12.98 11.08
CA VAL A 278 15.41 -11.62 10.75
C VAL A 278 14.96 -10.67 11.85
N VAL A 279 15.90 -9.90 12.38
CA VAL A 279 15.62 -8.83 13.34
C VAL A 279 15.79 -7.52 12.62
N SER A 280 14.72 -6.74 12.50
CA SER A 280 14.78 -5.39 11.99
C SER A 280 14.81 -4.40 13.15
N LEU A 281 15.70 -3.42 13.08
CA LEU A 281 15.61 -2.23 13.94
C LEU A 281 14.78 -1.13 13.26
N ASP A 282 14.51 -1.24 11.96
CA ASP A 282 13.73 -0.26 11.24
C ASP A 282 12.22 -0.50 11.42
N TRP A 283 11.54 0.50 11.99
CA TRP A 283 10.10 0.45 12.19
C TRP A 283 9.32 0.42 10.87
N ASN A 284 9.85 1.00 9.78
CA ASN A 284 9.18 0.93 8.48
C ASN A 284 9.16 -0.52 7.96
N THR A 285 10.29 -1.23 8.07
CA THR A 285 10.37 -2.66 7.77
C THR A 285 9.42 -3.49 8.65
N ILE A 286 9.34 -3.22 9.96
CA ILE A 286 8.44 -3.93 10.88
C ILE A 286 6.95 -3.70 10.52
N THR A 287 6.59 -2.48 10.13
CA THR A 287 5.19 -2.09 9.87
C THR A 287 4.74 -2.31 8.43
N SER A 288 5.66 -2.66 7.52
CA SER A 288 5.41 -2.82 6.09
C SER A 288 4.27 -3.79 5.75
N PHE A 289 4.11 -4.87 6.52
CA PHE A 289 3.13 -5.91 6.23
C PHE A 289 1.77 -5.69 6.92
N LEU A 290 1.77 -5.44 8.22
CA LEU A 290 0.54 -5.39 9.05
C LEU A 290 0.13 -3.98 9.48
N GLY A 291 0.83 -2.95 9.00
CA GLY A 291 0.75 -1.61 9.55
C GLY A 291 1.39 -1.54 10.94
N SER A 292 0.98 -0.54 11.74
CA SER A 292 1.53 -0.36 13.09
C SER A 292 1.00 -1.42 14.06
N PRO A 293 1.84 -2.32 14.61
CA PRO A 293 1.40 -3.36 15.54
C PRO A 293 0.90 -2.78 16.87
N LEU A 294 1.22 -1.53 17.19
CA LEU A 294 0.75 -0.85 18.40
C LEU A 294 -0.77 -0.64 18.43
N ILE A 295 -1.41 -0.70 17.26
CA ILE A 295 -2.83 -0.41 17.07
C ILE A 295 -3.66 -1.70 17.18
N THR A 296 -3.09 -2.82 16.75
CA THR A 296 -3.77 -4.11 16.64
C THR A 296 -3.76 -4.83 17.99
N SER A 297 -4.88 -5.45 18.37
CA SER A 297 -4.95 -6.21 19.62
C SER A 297 -3.95 -7.38 19.64
N TYR A 298 -3.43 -7.72 20.81
CA TYR A 298 -2.46 -8.80 20.97
C TYR A 298 -2.93 -10.13 20.38
N TRP A 299 -4.20 -10.50 20.60
CA TRP A 299 -4.76 -11.75 20.08
C TRP A 299 -4.82 -11.79 18.55
N ALA A 300 -5.13 -10.67 17.91
CA ALA A 300 -5.11 -10.59 16.46
C ALA A 300 -3.68 -10.73 15.92
N GLN A 301 -2.68 -10.13 16.59
CA GLN A 301 -1.28 -10.29 16.22
C GLN A 301 -0.82 -11.74 16.35
N VAL A 302 -1.16 -12.43 17.44
CA VAL A 302 -0.80 -13.83 17.66
C VAL A 302 -1.45 -14.73 16.60
N ASN A 303 -2.73 -14.51 16.26
CA ASN A 303 -3.42 -15.27 15.21
C ASN A 303 -2.77 -15.09 13.83
N ILE A 304 -2.42 -13.85 13.48
CA ILE A 304 -1.75 -13.57 12.21
C ILE A 304 -0.34 -14.17 12.19
N MET A 305 0.40 -14.06 13.30
CA MET A 305 1.72 -14.68 13.44
C MET A 305 1.64 -16.21 13.32
N MET A 306 0.66 -16.85 13.95
CA MET A 306 0.44 -18.29 13.81
C MET A 306 0.16 -18.68 12.36
N GLY A 307 -0.70 -17.93 11.66
CA GLY A 307 -0.94 -18.12 10.23
C GLY A 307 0.35 -17.97 9.42
N PHE A 308 1.11 -16.90 9.65
CA PHE A 308 2.38 -16.66 8.96
C PHE A 308 3.38 -17.78 9.18
N VAL A 309 3.56 -18.24 10.42
CA VAL A 309 4.46 -19.37 10.75
C VAL A 309 4.00 -20.65 10.04
N LEU A 310 2.70 -20.95 10.04
CA LEU A 310 2.17 -22.16 9.40
C LEU A 310 2.34 -22.12 7.87
N PHE A 311 1.95 -21.04 7.21
CA PHE A 311 2.01 -20.96 5.75
C PHE A 311 3.43 -20.66 5.25
N ALA A 312 4.05 -19.57 5.71
CA ALA A 312 5.34 -19.11 5.19
C ALA A 312 6.53 -19.93 5.72
N TRP A 313 6.54 -20.34 6.99
CA TRP A 313 7.72 -21.02 7.58
C TRP A 313 7.62 -22.54 7.60
N ILE A 314 6.42 -23.11 7.49
CA ILE A 314 6.23 -24.58 7.48
C ILE A 314 5.78 -25.05 6.09
N MET A 315 4.61 -24.63 5.61
CA MET A 315 4.05 -25.17 4.37
C MET A 315 4.89 -24.85 3.13
N VAL A 316 5.38 -23.61 2.99
CA VAL A 316 6.19 -23.22 1.83
C VAL A 316 7.52 -23.98 1.77
N PRO A 317 8.36 -24.05 2.83
CA PRO A 317 9.56 -24.89 2.80
C PRO A 317 9.27 -26.36 2.58
N VAL A 318 8.22 -26.91 3.21
CA VAL A 318 7.83 -28.31 3.01
C VAL A 318 7.51 -28.56 1.54
N ALA A 319 6.67 -27.73 0.92
CA ALA A 319 6.31 -27.88 -0.49
C ALA A 319 7.51 -27.71 -1.44
N TYR A 320 8.37 -26.73 -1.19
CA TYR A 320 9.54 -26.47 -2.01
C TYR A 320 10.57 -27.60 -1.93
N TYR A 321 10.90 -28.08 -0.73
CA TYR A 321 11.90 -29.13 -0.55
C TYR A 321 11.39 -30.54 -0.88
N SER A 322 10.08 -30.79 -0.73
CA SER A 322 9.44 -32.01 -1.22
C SER A 322 9.18 -32.02 -2.73
N ASP A 323 9.56 -30.94 -3.43
CA ASP A 323 9.43 -30.79 -4.88
C ASP A 323 8.00 -30.95 -5.39
N ILE A 324 7.03 -30.50 -4.59
CA ILE A 324 5.64 -30.47 -4.99
C ILE A 324 5.51 -29.48 -6.17
N TRP A 325 4.97 -29.96 -7.28
CA TRP A 325 4.79 -29.19 -8.53
C TRP A 325 6.07 -28.76 -9.26
N ASP A 326 7.14 -29.55 -9.16
CA ASP A 326 8.46 -29.23 -9.75
C ASP A 326 9.01 -27.88 -9.27
N ALA A 327 8.72 -27.54 -8.01
CA ALA A 327 9.05 -26.26 -7.38
C ALA A 327 10.56 -25.93 -7.42
N LYS A 328 11.44 -26.93 -7.42
CA LYS A 328 12.90 -26.71 -7.41
C LYS A 328 13.46 -26.06 -8.67
N LYS A 329 12.68 -26.00 -9.75
CA LYS A 329 13.10 -25.41 -11.03
C LYS A 329 13.20 -23.87 -10.98
N TYR A 330 12.55 -23.24 -10.00
CA TYR A 330 12.51 -21.78 -9.85
C TYR A 330 12.77 -21.34 -8.40
N PRO A 331 13.06 -20.05 -8.14
CA PRO A 331 13.28 -19.54 -6.79
C PRO A 331 12.04 -19.69 -5.89
N ILE A 332 12.26 -19.91 -4.59
CA ILE A 332 11.17 -20.07 -3.60
C ILE A 332 10.24 -18.85 -3.50
N LEU A 333 10.82 -17.66 -3.67
CA LEU A 333 10.15 -16.37 -3.62
C LEU A 333 10.61 -15.52 -4.80
N THR A 334 9.71 -15.19 -5.71
CA THR A 334 9.94 -14.25 -6.82
C THR A 334 8.62 -13.86 -7.45
N SER A 335 8.52 -12.63 -7.94
CA SER A 335 7.34 -12.10 -8.64
C SER A 335 7.30 -12.48 -10.12
N ARG A 336 8.33 -13.16 -10.63
CA ARG A 336 8.42 -13.58 -12.03
C ARG A 336 7.58 -14.83 -12.32
N LEU A 337 7.18 -14.95 -13.58
CA LEU A 337 6.39 -16.05 -14.11
C LEU A 337 7.33 -17.06 -14.80
N PHE A 338 7.06 -18.36 -14.66
CA PHE A 338 7.92 -19.42 -15.21
C PHE A 338 7.17 -20.39 -16.12
N THR A 339 7.89 -20.96 -17.09
CA THR A 339 7.46 -22.14 -17.84
C THR A 339 7.69 -23.42 -17.03
N VAL A 340 7.19 -24.55 -17.52
CA VAL A 340 7.41 -25.88 -16.91
C VAL A 340 8.89 -26.26 -16.82
N ASP A 341 9.71 -25.66 -17.69
CA ASP A 341 11.16 -25.89 -17.78
C ASP A 341 11.99 -24.94 -16.89
N GLY A 342 11.34 -23.96 -16.23
CA GLY A 342 12.02 -23.01 -15.33
C GLY A 342 12.55 -21.73 -16.01
N TYR A 343 12.24 -21.51 -17.28
CA TYR A 343 12.55 -20.26 -17.97
C TYR A 343 11.50 -19.18 -17.71
N ASN A 344 11.86 -17.91 -17.88
CA ASN A 344 10.90 -16.80 -17.74
C ASN A 344 9.77 -16.94 -18.77
N TYR A 345 8.53 -16.81 -18.31
CA TYR A 345 7.36 -16.93 -19.15
C TYR A 345 7.09 -15.62 -19.90
N ASN A 346 7.20 -15.64 -21.23
CA ASN A 346 6.87 -14.48 -22.06
C ASN A 346 5.36 -14.42 -22.31
N THR A 347 4.66 -13.56 -21.56
CA THR A 347 3.21 -13.40 -21.65
C THR A 347 2.73 -12.86 -23.00
N LEU A 348 3.58 -12.18 -23.78
CA LEU A 348 3.21 -11.66 -25.09
C LEU A 348 3.17 -12.74 -26.17
N SER A 349 3.92 -13.83 -26.00
CA SER A 349 4.02 -14.90 -27.00
C SER A 349 2.76 -15.77 -27.13
N ILE A 350 1.88 -15.73 -26.12
CA ILE A 350 0.62 -16.51 -26.05
C ILE A 350 -0.62 -15.67 -26.38
N LEU A 351 -0.42 -14.40 -26.76
CA LEU A 351 -1.49 -13.48 -27.08
C LEU A 351 -1.60 -13.33 -28.59
N THR A 352 -2.83 -13.33 -29.10
CA THR A 352 -3.12 -12.97 -30.49
C THR A 352 -2.79 -11.48 -30.73
N PRO A 353 -2.74 -11.03 -32.00
CA PRO A 353 -2.62 -9.59 -32.31
C PRO A 353 -3.74 -8.73 -31.70
N GLU A 354 -4.90 -9.33 -31.44
CA GLU A 354 -6.06 -8.72 -30.76
C GLU A 354 -5.93 -8.76 -29.23
N LYS A 355 -4.82 -9.33 -28.73
CA LYS A 355 -4.46 -9.48 -27.32
C LYS A 355 -5.48 -10.31 -26.53
N THR A 356 -6.11 -11.26 -27.22
CA THR A 356 -6.86 -12.36 -26.63
C THR A 356 -5.94 -13.56 -26.48
N LEU A 357 -6.30 -14.50 -25.60
CA LEU A 357 -5.52 -15.72 -25.40
C LEU A 357 -5.59 -16.61 -26.65
N ASP A 358 -4.44 -16.91 -27.23
CA ASP A 358 -4.33 -17.92 -28.29
C ASP A 358 -4.22 -19.31 -27.63
N ASN A 359 -5.27 -20.11 -27.77
CA ASN A 359 -5.33 -21.43 -27.14
C ASN A 359 -4.32 -22.43 -27.76
N ASP A 360 -3.99 -22.28 -29.05
CA ASP A 360 -3.07 -23.19 -29.73
C ASP A 360 -1.63 -22.89 -29.31
N MET A 361 -1.27 -21.60 -29.25
CA MET A 361 0.03 -21.17 -28.73
C MET A 361 0.18 -21.45 -27.24
N TYR A 362 -0.89 -21.29 -26.45
CA TYR A 362 -0.88 -21.66 -25.03
C TYR A 362 -0.68 -23.16 -24.84
N ALA A 363 -1.32 -24.01 -25.65
CA ALA A 363 -1.11 -25.45 -25.61
C ALA A 363 0.34 -25.85 -25.97
N ALA A 364 0.99 -25.09 -26.85
CA ALA A 364 2.39 -25.29 -27.23
C ALA A 364 3.39 -24.79 -26.15
N TYR A 365 3.13 -23.63 -25.54
CA TYR A 365 3.98 -23.05 -24.48
C TYR A 365 3.82 -23.73 -23.12
N GLY A 366 2.67 -24.35 -22.89
CA GLY A 366 2.34 -25.05 -21.66
C GLY A 366 1.84 -24.14 -20.53
N PRO A 367 1.46 -24.73 -19.38
CA PRO A 367 0.86 -23.99 -18.28
C PRO A 367 1.86 -23.06 -17.59
N LEU A 368 1.37 -21.89 -17.21
CA LEU A 368 2.09 -20.89 -16.42
C LEU A 368 2.36 -21.39 -14.99
N ARG A 369 3.61 -21.20 -14.51
CA ARG A 369 4.03 -21.50 -13.14
C ARG A 369 4.39 -20.22 -12.39
N ILE A 370 4.12 -20.23 -11.08
CA ILE A 370 4.45 -19.15 -10.14
C ILE A 370 5.30 -19.71 -9.00
N ALA A 371 6.04 -18.85 -8.32
CA ALA A 371 6.87 -19.27 -7.19
C ALA A 371 6.03 -19.92 -6.08
N THR A 372 6.62 -20.92 -5.39
CA THR A 372 5.93 -21.72 -4.37
C THR A 372 5.34 -20.89 -3.23
N PHE A 373 6.00 -19.78 -2.87
CA PHE A 373 5.46 -18.84 -1.89
C PHE A 373 4.09 -18.29 -2.32
N PHE A 374 3.96 -17.75 -3.53
CA PHE A 374 2.71 -17.19 -4.04
C PHE A 374 1.64 -18.24 -4.33
N ALA A 375 2.01 -19.51 -4.52
CA ALA A 375 1.05 -20.59 -4.75
C ALA A 375 0.35 -21.04 -3.46
N ILE A 376 0.99 -20.86 -2.30
CA ILE A 376 0.51 -21.36 -1.00
C ILE A 376 -0.04 -20.23 -0.12
N TRP A 377 0.49 -19.02 -0.28
CA TRP A 377 0.21 -17.86 0.57
C TRP A 377 -0.90 -16.96 0.03
#